data_AF-A0A101UYD7-F1
#
_entry.id   AF-A0A101UYD7-F1
#
_cell.length_a   1.000
_cell.length_b   1.000
_cell.length_c   1.000
_cell.angle_alpha   90.00
_cell.angle_beta   90.00
_cell.angle_gamma   90.00
#
_symmetry.space_group_name_H-M   'P 1'
#
loop_
_entity.id
_entity.type
_entity.pdbx_description
1 polymer ?
#
loop_
_entity_poly.entity_id
_entity_poly.type
_entity_poly.pdbx_seq_one_letter_code
_entity_poly.pdbx_strand_id
1 'polypeptide(L)' 'MTSSTTLLVIAKEPRPGGVKTRLTPPSTPEATAAPAKAALTDTLDTLARTLTHRRVRSETPAVGKGAHA' A
#
# COMPACT_ATOMS: atom_id res chain seq x y z
N MET A 1 -10.93 -6.96 -30.12
CA MET A 1 -10.70 -7.85 -28.97
C MET A 1 -10.31 -6.99 -27.77
N THR A 2 -11.18 -6.85 -26.76
CA THR A 2 -10.80 -6.20 -25.50
C THR A 2 -10.29 -7.28 -24.56
N SER A 3 -8.98 -7.36 -24.35
CA SER A 3 -8.41 -8.30 -23.37
C SER A 3 -8.78 -7.82 -21.97
N SER A 4 -9.23 -8.74 -21.11
CA SER A 4 -9.55 -8.42 -19.72
C SER A 4 -8.26 -8.34 -18.91
N THR A 5 -7.86 -7.14 -18.53
CA THR A 5 -6.69 -6.90 -17.67
C THR A 5 -7.12 -6.79 -16.22
N THR A 6 -6.52 -7.61 -15.35
CA THR A 6 -6.69 -7.50 -13.89
C THR A 6 -5.45 -6.86 -13.27
N LEU A 7 -5.65 -5.81 -12.47
CA LEU A 7 -4.59 -5.16 -11.69
C LEU A 7 -4.78 -5.47 -10.20
N LEU A 8 -3.74 -6.00 -9.55
CA LEU A 8 -3.68 -6.26 -8.11
C LEU A 8 -2.69 -5.30 -7.45
N VAL A 9 -3.15 -4.51 -6.48
CA VAL A 9 -2.31 -3.63 -5.66
C VAL A 9 -2.09 -4.29 -4.30
N ILE A 10 -0.84 -4.58 -3.98
CA ILE A 10 -0.44 -5.07 -2.65
C ILE A 10 0.25 -3.92 -1.93
N ALA A 11 -0.28 -3.54 -0.78
CA ALA A 11 0.25 -2.47 0.04
C ALA A 11 0.27 -2.88 1.51
N LYS A 12 1.26 -2.38 2.26
CA LYS A 12 1.32 -2.50 3.71
C LYS A 12 0.63 -1.28 4.34
N GLU A 13 0.03 -1.48 5.50
CA GLU A 13 -0.57 -0.40 6.29
C GLU A 13 0.46 0.73 6.52
N PRO A 14 0.15 1.99 6.14
CA PRO A 14 1.06 3.14 6.28
C PRO A 14 1.25 3.60 7.73
N ARG A 15 1.94 2.79 8.53
CA ARG A 15 2.28 3.11 9.93
C ARG A 15 3.73 3.59 10.05
N PRO A 16 4.03 4.56 10.95
CA PRO A 16 5.41 4.93 11.28
C PRO A 16 6.26 3.70 11.60
N GLY A 17 7.46 3.64 11.00
CA GLY A 17 8.40 2.51 11.18
C GLY A 17 7.96 1.20 10.51
N GLY A 18 6.75 1.15 9.94
CA GLY A 18 6.21 -0.02 9.26
C GLY A 18 6.42 -0.01 7.75
N VAL A 19 6.66 1.16 7.16
CA VAL A 19 6.78 1.37 5.70
C VAL A 19 8.02 2.18 5.38
N LYS A 20 8.57 1.96 4.18
CA LYS A 20 9.71 2.74 3.64
C LYS A 20 10.88 2.90 4.63
N THR A 21 11.15 1.88 5.45
CA THR A 21 12.15 1.92 6.53
C THR A 21 13.58 2.12 6.04
N ARG A 22 13.87 1.77 4.78
CA ARG A 22 15.15 2.09 4.13
C ARG A 22 15.38 3.60 3.92
N LEU A 23 14.35 4.43 4.07
CA LEU A 23 14.46 5.90 4.05
C LEU A 23 14.78 6.48 5.44
N THR A 24 14.82 5.66 6.49
CA THR A 24 15.31 6.04 7.83
C THR A 24 16.75 5.53 7.97
N PRO A 25 17.72 6.35 8.44
CA PRO A 25 17.58 7.60 9.20
C PRO A 25 17.37 8.92 8.44
N PRO A 26 17.60 9.08 7.11
CA PRO A 26 17.50 10.42 6.50
C PRO A 26 16.09 11.02 6.55
N SER A 27 15.06 10.23 6.87
CA SER A 27 13.72 10.67 7.21
C SER A 27 13.23 10.00 8.49
N THR A 28 12.45 10.72 9.30
CA THR A 28 11.85 10.15 10.51
C THR A 28 10.78 9.10 10.14
N PRO A 29 10.53 8.10 11.01
CA PRO A 29 9.45 7.14 10.81
C PRO A 29 8.09 7.80 10.51
N GLU A 30 7.78 8.89 11.18
CA GLU A 30 6.55 9.68 11.00
C GLU A 30 6.53 10.38 9.64
N ALA A 31 7.67 10.97 9.24
CA ALA A 31 7.81 11.68 7.98
C ALA A 31 7.66 10.75 6.76
N THR A 32 7.87 9.44 6.92
CA THR A 32 7.68 8.45 5.84
C THR A 32 6.26 7.88 5.77
N ALA A 33 5.51 7.87 6.88
CA ALA A 33 4.18 7.28 6.94
C ALA A 33 3.14 8.09 6.16
N ALA A 34 3.15 9.42 6.30
CA ALA A 34 2.20 10.30 5.60
C ALA A 34 2.36 10.25 4.06
N PRO A 35 3.58 10.37 3.48
CA PRO A 35 3.78 10.18 2.05
C PRO A 35 3.40 8.78 1.56
N ALA A 36 3.64 7.73 2.35
CA ALA A 36 3.23 6.37 2.00
C ALA A 36 1.70 6.23 1.91
N LYS A 37 0.96 6.89 2.81
CA LYS A 37 -0.51 6.95 2.77
C LYS A 37 -1.02 7.72 1.55
N ALA A 38 -0.41 8.87 1.26
CA ALA A 38 -0.75 9.69 0.09
C ALA A 38 -0.54 8.90 -1.20
N ALA A 39 0.65 8.32 -1.39
CA ALA A 39 0.98 7.53 -2.58
C ALA A 39 0.04 6.34 -2.81
N LEU A 40 -0.36 5.65 -1.74
CA LEU A 40 -1.34 4.56 -1.83
C LEU A 40 -2.72 5.09 -2.25
N THR A 41 -3.16 6.20 -1.66
CA THR A 41 -4.45 6.83 -1.98
C THR A 41 -4.48 7.28 -3.44
N ASP A 42 -3.45 7.99 -3.90
CA ASP A 42 -3.33 8.48 -5.28
C ASP A 42 -3.34 7.33 -6.29
N THR A 43 -2.68 6.22 -5.96
CA THR A 43 -2.68 5.01 -6.78
C THR A 43 -4.11 4.45 -6.90
N LEU A 44 -4.82 4.30 -5.78
CA LEU A 44 -6.18 3.75 -5.78
C LEU A 44 -7.18 4.67 -6.50
N ASP A 45 -7.05 5.98 -6.32
CA ASP A 45 -7.89 6.98 -7.02
C ASP A 45 -7.64 6.96 -8.52
N THR A 46 -6.38 6.86 -8.95
CA THR A 46 -6.03 6.74 -10.37
C THR A 46 -6.65 5.48 -10.99
N LEU A 47 -6.55 4.34 -10.31
CA LEU A 47 -7.15 3.09 -10.76
C LEU A 47 -8.69 3.16 -10.79
N ALA A 48 -9.29 3.83 -9.81
CA ALA A 48 -10.74 4.03 -9.77
C ALA A 48 -11.26 4.87 -10.94
N ARG A 49 -10.44 5.80 -11.46
CA ARG A 49 -10.78 6.63 -12.64
C ARG A 49 -10.47 5.94 -13.98
N THR A 50 -9.48 5.04 -14.00
CA THR A 50 -8.97 4.47 -15.27
C THR A 50 -9.66 3.15 -15.64
N LEU A 51 -10.03 2.32 -14.66
CA LEU A 51 -10.58 0.99 -14.91
C LEU A 51 -12.11 1.00 -14.93
N THR A 52 -12.70 0.52 -16.04
CA THR A 52 -14.15 0.40 -16.24
C THR A 52 -14.79 -0.70 -15.40
N HIS A 53 -14.04 -1.75 -15.05
CA HIS A 53 -14.50 -2.82 -14.17
C HIS A 53 -13.48 -3.00 -13.04
N ARG A 54 -13.89 -2.72 -11.80
CA ARG A 54 -13.03 -2.93 -10.63
C ARG A 54 -13.76 -3.69 -9.52
N ARG A 55 -13.00 -4.51 -8.80
CA ARG A 55 -13.38 -5.09 -7.52
C ARG A 55 -12.29 -4.72 -6.51
N VAL A 56 -12.68 -4.08 -5.42
CA VAL A 56 -11.76 -3.68 -4.35
C VAL A 56 -11.96 -4.63 -3.17
N ARG A 57 -10.88 -5.24 -2.70
CA ARG A 57 -10.83 -5.95 -1.43
C ARG A 57 -9.65 -5.43 -0.63
N SER A 58 -9.90 -5.09 0.62
CA SER A 58 -8.88 -4.78 1.60
C SER A 58 -8.80 -5.94 2.56
N GLU A 59 -7.67 -6.63 2.60
CA GLU A 59 -7.39 -7.65 3.59
C GLU A 59 -6.27 -7.14 4.48
N THR A 60 -6.54 -7.02 5.78
CA THR A 60 -5.48 -6.79 6.76
C THR A 60 -4.91 -8.16 7.09
N PRO A 61 -3.68 -8.50 6.68
CA PRO A 61 -3.10 -9.78 7.05
C PRO A 61 -3.03 -9.84 8.59
N ALA A 62 -3.49 -10.95 9.16
CA ALA A 62 -3.28 -11.23 10.58
C ALA A 62 -1.77 -11.08 10.85
N VAL A 63 -1.38 -10.21 11.78
CA VAL A 63 0.02 -10.13 12.22
C VAL A 63 0.34 -11.47 12.86
N GLY A 64 1.02 -12.34 12.11
CA GLY A 64 1.65 -13.52 12.70
C GLY A 64 2.63 -13.01 13.76
N LYS A 65 2.46 -13.45 15.01
CA LYS A 65 3.45 -13.21 16.06
C LYS A 65 4.79 -13.71 15.52
N GLY A 66 5.73 -12.78 15.30
CA GLY A 66 7.09 -13.14 14.94
C GLY A 66 7.63 -14.08 16.03
N ALA A 67 7.92 -15.31 15.64
CA ALA A 67 8.79 -16.18 16.41
C ALA A 67 10.17 -15.51 16.44
N HIS A 68 10.44 -14.75 17.48
CA HIS A 68 11.81 -14.51 17.93
C HIS A 68 12.25 -15.81 18.62
N ALA A 69 12.89 -16.68 17.85
CA ALA A 69 13.79 -17.70 18.35
C ALA A 69 15.22 -17.21 18.15
#